data_AF-A0A2N3NDQ0-F1
#
_entry.id   AF-A0A2N3NDQ0-F1
#
_cell.length_a   1.000
_cell.length_b   1.000
_cell.length_c   1.000
_cell.angle_alpha   90.00
_cell.angle_beta   90.00
_cell.angle_gamma   90.00
#
_symmetry.space_group_name_H-M   'P 1'
#
loop_
_entity.id
_entity.type
_entity.pdbx_description
1 polymer ?
#
loop_
_entity_poly.entity_id
_entity_poly.type
_entity_poly.pdbx_seq_one_letter_code
_entity_poly.pdbx_strand_id
1 'polypeptide(L)' 'MAGAPKASYYDRNLRQGPALIRARRPYLVKNAITGIGLFCVVGGVYWWTIRAIGQDNFEDVKVPDAPARKVES' A
#
# COMPACT_ATOMS: atom_id res chain seq x y z
N MET A 1 -3.30 20.44 -48.23
CA MET A 1 -4.19 19.60 -47.41
C MET A 1 -3.41 19.17 -46.17
N ALA A 2 -3.48 19.91 -45.06
CA ALA A 2 -2.81 19.49 -43.83
C ALA A 2 -3.57 18.29 -43.24
N GLY A 3 -2.90 17.15 -43.12
CA GLY A 3 -3.50 15.90 -42.65
C GLY A 3 -4.13 16.06 -41.26
N ALA A 4 -5.29 15.44 -41.08
CA ALA A 4 -6.02 15.44 -39.81
C ALA A 4 -5.08 15.13 -38.63
N PRO A 5 -5.15 15.89 -37.51
CA PRO A 5 -4.33 15.61 -36.35
C PRO A 5 -4.64 14.18 -35.87
N LYS A 6 -3.59 13.36 -35.76
CA LYS A 6 -3.69 11.99 -35.23
C LYS A 6 -4.47 12.07 -33.91
N ALA A 7 -5.60 11.36 -33.83
CA ALA A 7 -6.44 11.29 -32.63
C ALA A 7 -5.73 10.51 -31.51
N SER A 8 -4.61 11.05 -31.02
CA SER A 8 -3.84 10.50 -29.92
C SER A 8 -4.49 10.92 -28.61
N TYR A 9 -4.60 9.98 -27.67
CA TYR A 9 -5.05 10.24 -26.30
C TYR A 9 -4.07 11.13 -25.50
N TYR A 10 -2.87 11.32 -26.02
CA TYR A 10 -1.82 12.14 -25.43
C TYR A 10 -1.35 13.21 -26.40
N ASP A 11 -1.08 14.40 -25.86
CA ASP A 11 -0.44 15.50 -26.56
C ASP A 11 1.06 15.22 -26.79
N ARG A 12 1.72 16.03 -27.62
CA ARG A 12 3.15 15.95 -27.95
C ARG A 12 4.07 15.99 -26.72
N ASN A 13 3.60 16.57 -25.62
CA ASN A 13 4.29 16.64 -24.33
C ASN A 13 3.91 15.50 -23.36
N LEU A 14 3.33 14.40 -23.85
CA LEU A 14 2.82 13.27 -23.05
C LEU A 14 1.74 13.64 -22.03
N ARG A 15 1.11 14.81 -22.18
CA ARG A 15 -0.01 15.25 -21.35
C ARG A 15 -1.29 14.58 -21.82
N GLN A 16 -2.18 14.27 -20.88
CA GLN A 16 -3.47 13.67 -21.21
C GLN A 16 -4.31 14.66 -22.03
N GLY A 17 -4.81 14.22 -23.18
CA GLY A 17 -5.69 15.02 -24.01
C GLY A 17 -7.07 15.23 -23.37
N PRO A 18 -7.82 16.26 -23.78
CA PRO A 18 -9.13 16.59 -23.21
C PRO A 18 -10.16 15.47 -23.36
N ALA A 19 -10.06 14.64 -24.40
CA ALA A 19 -10.91 13.46 -24.59
C ALA A 19 -10.67 12.40 -23.50
N LEU A 20 -9.41 12.14 -23.15
CA LEU A 20 -9.02 11.15 -22.16
C LEU A 20 -9.43 11.57 -20.74
N ILE A 21 -9.27 12.87 -20.41
CA ILE A 21 -9.67 13.42 -19.11
C ILE A 21 -11.16 13.20 -18.87
N ARG A 22 -12.01 13.52 -19.87
CA ARG A 22 -13.47 13.30 -19.77
C ARG A 22 -13.83 11.83 -19.59
N ALA A 23 -13.18 10.95 -20.34
CA ALA A 23 -13.41 9.50 -20.22
C ALA A 23 -13.04 8.96 -18.83
N ARG A 24 -12.06 9.56 -18.13
CA ARG A 24 -11.62 9.13 -16.80
C ARG A 24 -12.38 9.75 -15.63
N ARG A 25 -13.04 10.90 -15.82
CA ARG A 25 -13.82 11.60 -14.77
C ARG A 25 -14.67 10.67 -13.89
N PRO A 26 -15.48 9.73 -14.44
CA PRO A 26 -16.35 8.91 -13.60
C PRO A 26 -15.60 7.85 -12.76
N TYR A 27 -14.38 7.47 -13.14
CA TYR A 27 -13.61 6.42 -12.48
C TYR A 27 -12.61 6.95 -11.46
N LEU A 28 -12.21 8.22 -11.56
CA LEU A 28 -11.25 8.81 -10.61
C LEU A 28 -11.73 8.72 -9.17
N VAL A 29 -12.99 9.10 -8.92
CA VAL A 29 -13.56 9.07 -7.56
C VAL A 29 -13.74 7.64 -7.07
N LYS A 30 -14.32 6.77 -7.90
CA LYS A 30 -14.57 5.36 -7.53
C LYS A 30 -13.27 4.62 -7.21
N ASN A 31 -12.25 4.78 -8.05
CA ASN A 31 -10.96 4.14 -7.85
C ASN A 31 -10.21 4.73 -6.65
N ALA A 32 -10.32 6.05 -6.40
CA ALA A 32 -9.72 6.67 -5.23
C ALA A 32 -10.35 6.12 -3.94
N ILE A 33 -11.68 5.99 -3.88
CA ILE A 33 -12.38 5.39 -2.73
C ILE A 33 -11.92 3.95 -2.52
N THR A 34 -11.86 3.13 -3.58
CA THR A 34 -11.37 1.75 -3.48
C THR A 34 -9.91 1.70 -3.00
N GLY A 35 -9.04 2.56 -3.53
CA GLY A 35 -7.64 2.64 -3.14
C GLY A 35 -7.47 3.04 -1.67
N ILE A 36 -8.20 4.06 -1.22
CA ILE A 36 -8.21 4.51 0.17
C ILE A 36 -8.75 3.41 1.09
N GLY A 37 -9.84 2.74 0.70
CA GLY A 37 -10.40 1.63 1.47
C GLY A 37 -9.39 0.50 1.65
N LEU A 38 -8.73 0.09 0.56
CA LEU A 38 -7.67 -0.92 0.62
C LEU A 38 -6.51 -0.48 1.52
N PHE A 39 -6.06 0.77 1.37
CA PHE A 39 -4.98 1.32 2.18
C PHE A 39 -5.33 1.37 3.66
N CYS A 40 -6.55 1.77 4.02
CA CYS A 40 -7.04 1.79 5.39
C CYS A 40 -7.12 0.38 5.99
N VAL A 41 -7.56 -0.63 5.23
CA VAL A 41 -7.61 -2.02 5.70
C VAL A 41 -6.20 -2.53 5.98
N VAL A 42 -5.29 -2.44 4.99
CA VAL A 42 -3.92 -2.95 5.13
C VAL A 42 -3.17 -2.19 6.22
N GLY A 43 -3.23 -0.86 6.20
CA GLY A 43 -2.60 0.00 7.20
C GLY A 43 -3.18 -0.20 8.60
N GLY A 44 -4.49 -0.42 8.70
CA GLY A 44 -5.19 -0.71 9.96
C GLY A 44 -4.75 -2.04 10.55
N VAL A 45 -4.68 -3.11 9.75
CA VAL A 45 -4.14 -4.41 10.19
C VAL A 45 -2.69 -4.25 10.64
N TYR A 46 -1.84 -3.61 9.83
CA TYR A 46 -0.43 -3.39 10.17
C TYR A 46 -0.27 -2.65 11.50
N TRP A 47 -0.95 -1.51 11.64
CA TRP A 47 -0.89 -0.71 12.87
C TRP A 47 -1.43 -1.48 14.09
N TRP A 48 -2.55 -2.19 13.92
CA TRP A 48 -3.13 -3.00 14.98
C TRP A 48 -2.19 -4.12 15.41
N THR A 49 -1.54 -4.83 14.48
CA THR A 49 -0.62 -5.92 14.84
C THR A 49 0.53 -5.44 15.70
N ILE A 50 1.15 -4.29 15.39
CA ILE A 50 2.21 -3.72 16.22
C ILE A 50 1.68 -3.39 17.62
N ARG A 51 0.50 -2.77 17.71
CA ARG A 51 -0.12 -2.41 18.98
C ARG A 51 -0.51 -3.63 19.81
N ALA A 52 -1.03 -4.68 19.18
CA ALA A 52 -1.51 -5.89 19.82
C ALA A 52 -0.34 -6.75 20.34
N ILE A 53 0.73 -6.90 19.55
CA ILE A 53 1.91 -7.70 19.94
C ILE A 53 2.73 -6.97 21.00
N GLY A 54 2.81 -5.64 20.97
CA GLY A 54 3.55 -4.86 21.97
C GLY A 54 2.99 -4.90 23.39
N GLN A 55 1.91 -5.65 23.63
CA GLN A 55 1.33 -5.88 24.96
C GLN A 55 1.85 -7.16 25.63
N ASP A 56 2.68 -7.95 24.94
CA ASP A 56 3.23 -9.18 25.51
C ASP A 56 4.39 -8.85 26.46
N ASN A 57 4.12 -8.89 27.77
CA ASN A 57 5.12 -8.76 28.82
C ASN A 57 5.58 -10.19 29.13
N PHE A 58 6.76 -10.58 28.64
CA PHE A 58 7.39 -11.91 28.76
C PHE A 58 7.70 -12.34 30.23
N GLU A 59 6.83 -12.04 31.19
CA GLU A 59 7.00 -12.27 32.63
C GLU A 59 6.99 -13.75 32.99
N ASP A 60 6.40 -14.61 32.15
CA ASP A 60 6.40 -16.06 32.32
C ASP A 60 7.68 -16.73 31.78
N VAL A 61 8.49 -16.00 31.01
CA VAL A 61 9.79 -16.46 30.50
C VAL A 61 10.85 -16.30 31.58
N LYS A 62 11.12 -17.39 32.28
CA LYS A 62 12.22 -17.50 33.24
C LYS A 62 13.54 -17.46 32.49
N VAL A 63 14.23 -16.32 32.49
CA VAL A 63 15.58 -16.22 31.92
C VAL A 63 16.55 -16.86 32.92
N PRO A 64 17.27 -17.93 32.56
CA PRO A 64 18.26 -18.52 33.44
C PRO A 64 19.43 -17.55 33.65
N ASP A 65 19.89 -17.38 34.89
CA ASP A 65 21.00 -16.49 35.24
C ASP A 65 22.34 -16.85 34.55
N ALA A 66 22.47 -18.07 34.04
CA ALA A 66 23.64 -18.53 33.31
C ALA A 66 23.24 -19.34 32.06
N PRO A 67 23.97 -19.18 30.94
CA PRO A 67 23.72 -19.94 29.72
C PRO A 67 23.84 -21.45 29.99
N ALA A 68 22.91 -22.23 29.42
CA ALA A 68 22.90 -23.68 29.59
C ALA A 68 24.26 -24.28 29.19
N ARG A 69 24.92 -24.93 30.15
CA ARG A 69 26.16 -25.66 29.89
C ARG A 69 25.83 -26.79 28.92
N LYS A 70 26.35 -26.72 27.69
CA LYS A 70 26.31 -27.85 26.76
C LYS A 70 27.03 -29.02 27.42
N VAL A 71 26.28 -30.06 27.77
CA VAL A 71 26.87 -31.34 28.14
C VAL A 71 27.21 -32.03 26.83
N GLU A 72 28.48 -32.00 26.47
CA GLU A 72 29.03 -32.72 25.32
C GLU A 72 29.06 -34.22 25.68
N SER A 73 28.48 -35.04 24.81
CA SER A 73 28.32 -36.50 24.97
C SER A 73 29.55 -37.28 24.53
#